data_AF-A0ABD3MBH2-F1
#
_entry.id   AF-A0ABD3MBH2-F1
#
_cell.length_a   1.000
_cell.length_b   1.000
_cell.length_c   1.000
_cell.angle_alpha   90.00
_cell.angle_beta   90.00
_cell.angle_gamma   90.00
#
_symmetry.space_group_name_H-M   'P 1'
#
loop_
_entity.id
_entity.type
_entity.pdbx_description
1 polymer ?
#
loop_
_entity_poly.entity_id
_entity_poly.type
_entity_poly.pdbx_seq_one_letter_code
_entity_poly.pdbx_strand_id
1 'polypeptide(L)'
;MPNQRQRNAIAPSDRAALPNHNRFAIKLAFDGTTYKGFQSQPHRNTIQDQLEYKLRGLMRRHVGIVAWGRTDSGVHATGAVVTVDFTLEEVQQLAQRHRLRKNNKQMMEEEFIVAHSEVSDQDMAASFLHAVMKEFDCDVGVDDSEVIMPQTRFGSITAQSVVPVPSDFDARYSAQWKRYVYFICATDGNTDVGGTRITPSSPFAWNRYTWHVKQSLDYAAMVDATKLLSGNEHNFEWLCVIQRGEMRDTRRTVQLRVEQVPMMNTDTEQVPYFLRQNEGTTTLYKVECECDFFLYKMMRRIVGVLVAVGKHDASIESLKQCLDEFDRWEVMENSDPGDGDEKVKPPVPNKLLHTAPAKGLCLEHIEYDRTILQR
;
A
#
# COMPACT_ATOMS: atom_id res chain seq x y z
N MET A 1 -32.10 8.55 -8.88
CA MET A 1 -32.36 8.03 -7.52
C MET A 1 -31.01 7.87 -6.82
N PRO A 2 -30.63 8.72 -5.85
CA PRO A 2 -29.33 8.61 -5.19
C PRO A 2 -29.26 7.36 -4.31
N ASN A 3 -28.18 6.61 -4.47
CA ASN A 3 -27.90 5.33 -3.80
C ASN A 3 -27.97 5.46 -2.27
N GLN A 4 -28.95 4.78 -1.64
CA GLN A 4 -29.16 4.73 -0.18
C GLN A 4 -28.03 4.05 0.63
N ARG A 5 -26.89 3.68 0.03
CA ARG A 5 -25.78 2.99 0.73
C ARG A 5 -24.59 3.88 1.13
N GLN A 6 -24.63 5.18 0.84
CA GLN A 6 -23.63 6.14 1.34
C GLN A 6 -23.89 6.62 2.79
N ARG A 7 -24.91 6.10 3.48
CA ARG A 7 -25.28 6.54 4.84
C ARG A 7 -24.55 5.87 6.01
N ASN A 8 -23.62 4.93 5.78
CA ASN A 8 -22.97 4.20 6.88
C ASN A 8 -21.48 4.51 7.09
N ALA A 9 -20.94 5.56 6.46
CA ALA A 9 -19.67 6.12 6.91
C ALA A 9 -19.94 7.07 8.08
N ILE A 10 -19.99 6.51 9.30
CA ILE A 10 -20.02 7.27 10.54
C ILE A 10 -18.78 8.19 10.55
N ALA A 11 -18.99 9.50 10.74
CA ALA A 11 -17.92 10.48 10.79
C ALA A 11 -16.94 10.17 11.95
N PRO A 12 -15.65 10.55 11.87
CA PRO A 12 -14.68 10.31 12.96
C PRO A 12 -15.14 10.87 14.31
N SER A 13 -15.90 11.97 14.31
CA SER A 13 -16.48 12.59 15.50
C SER A 13 -17.56 11.74 16.18
N ASP A 14 -18.21 10.84 15.46
CA ASP A 14 -19.26 9.95 15.97
C ASP A 14 -18.70 8.58 16.40
N ARG A 15 -17.39 8.36 16.21
CA ARG A 15 -16.61 7.22 16.73
C ARG A 15 -15.80 7.57 17.97
N ALA A 16 -16.08 8.72 18.59
CA ALA A 16 -15.61 9.01 19.95
C ALA A 16 -15.90 7.78 20.81
N ALA A 17 -14.82 7.18 21.31
CA ALA A 17 -14.74 5.88 21.97
C ALA A 17 -16.10 5.42 22.50
N LEU A 18 -16.74 4.49 21.78
CA LEU A 18 -17.85 3.75 22.36
C LEU A 18 -17.31 3.15 23.67
N PRO A 19 -17.83 3.53 24.84
CA PRO A 19 -17.30 3.05 26.10
C PRO A 19 -17.40 1.53 26.08
N ASN A 20 -16.30 0.82 26.38
CA ASN A 20 -16.17 -0.65 26.46
C ASN A 20 -15.70 -1.41 25.20
N HIS A 21 -15.08 -0.76 24.22
CA HIS A 21 -14.41 -1.46 23.12
C HIS A 21 -12.89 -1.55 23.30
N ASN A 22 -12.36 -2.74 23.07
CA ASN A 22 -10.94 -3.05 23.04
C ASN A 22 -10.48 -3.05 21.58
N ARG A 23 -9.53 -2.18 21.25
CA ARG A 23 -9.04 -2.00 19.90
C ARG A 23 -7.78 -2.82 19.65
N PHE A 24 -7.70 -3.40 18.47
CA PHE A 24 -6.54 -4.14 17.99
C PHE A 24 -6.08 -3.56 16.65
N ALA A 25 -4.77 -3.35 16.51
CA ALA A 25 -4.14 -3.06 15.24
C ALA A 25 -3.62 -4.37 14.63
N ILE A 26 -3.86 -4.54 13.33
CA ILE A 26 -3.47 -5.71 12.56
C ILE A 26 -2.60 -5.24 11.40
N LYS A 27 -1.33 -5.63 11.42
CA LYS A 27 -0.43 -5.42 10.29
C LYS A 27 -0.68 -6.52 9.27
N LEU A 28 -0.97 -6.15 8.03
CA LEU A 28 -1.32 -7.03 6.93
C LEU A 28 -0.26 -6.98 5.84
N ALA A 29 -0.04 -8.13 5.21
CA ALA A 29 0.50 -8.20 3.85
C ALA A 29 -0.55 -8.81 2.92
N PHE A 30 -0.61 -8.33 1.69
CA PHE A 30 -1.49 -8.91 0.69
C PHE A 30 -0.95 -8.73 -0.72
N ASP A 31 -1.35 -9.67 -1.56
CA ASP A 31 -1.10 -9.65 -2.98
C ASP A 31 -2.32 -9.12 -3.72
N GLY A 32 -2.23 -7.88 -4.22
CA GLY A 32 -3.36 -7.18 -4.82
C GLY A 32 -3.79 -7.64 -6.21
N THR A 33 -3.07 -8.57 -6.86
CA THR A 33 -3.29 -8.90 -8.28
C THR A 33 -4.73 -9.31 -8.61
N THR A 34 -5.38 -10.05 -7.72
CA THR A 34 -6.74 -10.60 -7.95
C THR A 34 -7.85 -9.77 -7.33
N TYR A 35 -7.52 -8.62 -6.73
CA TYR A 35 -8.44 -7.79 -5.96
C TYR A 35 -8.70 -6.44 -6.63
N LYS A 36 -9.93 -5.94 -6.48
CA LYS A 36 -10.37 -4.64 -7.00
C LYS A 36 -10.02 -3.49 -6.05
N GLY A 37 -8.83 -3.56 -5.45
CA GLY A 37 -8.30 -2.59 -4.48
C GLY A 37 -8.62 -2.98 -3.04
N PHE A 38 -8.27 -2.11 -2.11
CA PHE A 38 -8.46 -2.37 -0.68
C PHE A 38 -9.92 -2.19 -0.23
N GLN A 39 -10.50 -1.00 -0.49
CA GLN A 39 -11.78 -0.59 0.09
C GLN A 39 -12.96 -1.26 -0.62
N SER A 40 -13.95 -1.73 0.13
CA SER A 40 -15.20 -2.28 -0.40
C SER A 40 -15.91 -1.32 -1.36
N GLN A 41 -16.39 -1.88 -2.47
CA GLN A 41 -17.12 -1.20 -3.54
C GLN A 41 -18.31 -2.06 -3.98
N PRO A 42 -19.29 -1.54 -4.76
CA PRO A 42 -20.46 -2.31 -5.18
C PRO A 42 -20.16 -3.65 -5.87
N HIS A 43 -19.09 -3.70 -6.68
CA HIS A 43 -18.62 -4.90 -7.39
C HIS A 43 -17.90 -5.94 -6.51
N ARG A 44 -17.73 -5.65 -5.20
CA ARG A 44 -17.05 -6.51 -4.22
C ARG A 44 -15.63 -6.94 -4.67
N ASN A 45 -15.14 -8.08 -4.17
CA ASN A 45 -13.81 -8.64 -4.42
C ASN A 45 -12.65 -7.69 -4.03
N THR A 46 -12.71 -7.18 -2.80
CA THR A 46 -11.71 -6.28 -2.22
C THR A 46 -11.03 -6.90 -1.00
N ILE A 47 -9.89 -6.36 -0.60
CA ILE A 47 -9.18 -6.83 0.61
C ILE A 47 -10.06 -6.67 1.86
N GLN A 48 -10.78 -5.53 1.97
CA GLN A 48 -11.70 -5.27 3.06
C GLN A 48 -12.84 -6.30 3.11
N ASP A 49 -13.43 -6.63 1.95
CA ASP A 49 -14.53 -7.62 1.89
C ASP A 49 -14.10 -8.98 2.45
N GLN A 50 -12.90 -9.46 2.10
CA GLN A 50 -12.37 -10.75 2.57
C GLN A 50 -12.14 -10.73 4.08
N LEU A 51 -11.50 -9.68 4.60
CA LEU A 51 -11.23 -9.55 6.03
C LEU A 51 -12.51 -9.49 6.86
N GLU A 52 -13.46 -8.63 6.47
CA GLU A 52 -14.73 -8.49 7.19
C GLU A 52 -15.58 -9.76 7.10
N TYR A 53 -15.53 -10.51 5.99
CA TYR A 53 -16.19 -11.80 5.86
C TYR A 53 -15.64 -12.85 6.84
N LYS A 54 -14.31 -12.97 6.95
CA LYS A 54 -13.68 -13.94 7.86
C LYS A 54 -13.83 -13.55 9.32
N LEU A 55 -13.71 -12.27 9.64
CA LEU A 55 -13.99 -11.77 10.99
C LEU A 55 -15.44 -12.02 11.39
N ARG A 56 -16.39 -11.88 10.45
CA ARG A 56 -17.80 -12.21 10.70
C ARG A 56 -18.01 -13.69 11.00
N GLY A 57 -17.33 -14.58 10.29
CA GLY A 57 -17.35 -16.01 10.59
C GLY A 57 -16.82 -16.30 12.00
N LEU A 58 -15.72 -15.64 12.39
CA LEU A 58 -15.06 -15.85 13.69
C LEU A 58 -15.90 -15.33 14.88
N MET A 59 -16.48 -14.13 14.71
CA MET A 59 -17.20 -13.41 15.76
C MET A 59 -18.72 -13.59 15.72
N ARG A 60 -19.25 -14.22 14.67
CA ARG A 60 -20.70 -14.41 14.44
C ARG A 60 -21.52 -13.11 14.42
N ARG A 61 -20.86 -11.99 14.14
CA ARG A 61 -21.48 -10.67 13.93
C ARG A 61 -20.67 -9.86 12.92
N HIS A 62 -21.24 -8.77 12.42
CA HIS A 62 -20.47 -7.84 11.61
C HIS A 62 -19.34 -7.19 12.44
N VAL A 63 -18.11 -7.24 11.94
CA VAL A 63 -16.94 -6.54 12.49
C VAL A 63 -16.44 -5.62 11.39
N GLY A 64 -16.59 -4.31 11.58
CA GLY A 64 -16.06 -3.33 10.64
C GLY A 64 -14.57 -3.10 10.88
N ILE A 65 -13.82 -2.82 9.81
CA ILE A 65 -12.40 -2.47 9.91
C ILE A 65 -12.17 -0.99 9.57
N VAL A 66 -11.13 -0.40 10.15
CA VAL A 66 -10.65 0.94 9.76
C VAL A 66 -9.25 0.80 9.18
N ALA A 67 -9.06 1.22 7.93
CA ALA A 67 -7.80 1.08 7.23
C ALA A 67 -7.01 2.39 7.15
N TRP A 68 -5.69 2.24 7.18
CA TRP A 68 -4.71 3.30 6.98
C TRP A 68 -4.93 4.19 5.76
N GLY A 69 -5.57 3.65 4.71
CA GLY A 69 -5.71 4.33 3.43
C GLY A 69 -6.50 3.48 2.43
N ARG A 70 -6.36 3.85 1.15
CA ARG A 70 -6.93 3.14 0.01
C ARG A 70 -5.79 2.70 -0.90
N THR A 71 -6.03 1.65 -1.68
CA THR A 71 -5.14 1.26 -2.77
C THR A 71 -5.96 1.01 -4.04
N ASP A 72 -5.37 1.32 -5.20
CA ASP A 72 -5.93 0.96 -6.50
C ASP A 72 -5.94 -0.57 -6.68
N SER A 73 -6.77 -1.07 -7.60
CA SER A 73 -6.75 -2.48 -8.01
C SER A 73 -5.36 -2.88 -8.53
N GLY A 74 -4.87 -4.03 -8.07
CA GLY A 74 -3.56 -4.56 -8.44
C GLY A 74 -2.38 -4.05 -7.62
N VAL A 75 -2.57 -3.10 -6.69
CA VAL A 75 -1.50 -2.64 -5.78
C VAL A 75 -1.30 -3.63 -4.64
N HIS A 76 -0.05 -3.87 -4.25
CA HIS A 76 0.33 -4.79 -3.18
C HIS A 76 0.57 -4.07 -1.84
N ALA A 77 0.66 -4.81 -0.74
CA ALA A 77 1.19 -4.28 0.51
C ALA A 77 1.91 -5.35 1.33
N THR A 78 2.93 -4.91 2.06
CA THR A 78 3.59 -5.68 3.14
C THR A 78 3.51 -4.96 4.48
N GLY A 79 3.11 -3.69 4.51
CA GLY A 79 3.02 -2.87 5.71
C GLY A 79 1.66 -2.23 5.95
N ALA A 80 0.60 -2.82 5.40
CA ALA A 80 -0.78 -2.35 5.59
C ALA A 80 -1.19 -2.47 7.06
N VAL A 81 -1.98 -1.54 7.59
CA VAL A 81 -2.45 -1.61 8.99
C VAL A 81 -3.93 -1.27 9.10
N VAL A 82 -4.71 -2.19 9.68
CA VAL A 82 -6.14 -1.97 9.97
C VAL A 82 -6.39 -2.02 11.47
N THR A 83 -7.42 -1.34 11.95
CA THR A 83 -7.92 -1.51 13.31
C THR A 83 -9.27 -2.20 13.32
N VAL A 84 -9.51 -2.97 14.39
CA VAL A 84 -10.77 -3.65 14.69
C VAL A 84 -11.11 -3.49 16.17
N ASP A 85 -12.40 -3.46 16.46
CA ASP A 85 -12.93 -3.26 17.82
C ASP A 85 -13.74 -4.48 18.29
N PHE A 86 -13.41 -4.96 19.49
CA PHE A 86 -14.09 -6.06 20.17
C PHE A 86 -14.60 -5.62 21.54
N THR A 87 -15.73 -6.18 21.97
CA THR A 87 -16.21 -6.03 23.34
C THR A 87 -15.30 -6.76 24.33
N LEU A 88 -15.38 -6.44 25.62
CA LEU A 88 -14.63 -7.15 26.66
C LEU A 88 -14.93 -8.67 26.66
N GLU A 89 -16.20 -9.04 26.52
CA GLU A 89 -16.62 -10.44 26.49
C GLU A 89 -15.97 -11.19 25.32
N GLU A 90 -15.93 -10.57 24.14
CA GLU A 90 -15.28 -11.15 22.97
C GLU A 90 -13.78 -11.34 23.15
N VAL A 91 -13.10 -10.37 23.77
CA VAL A 91 -11.66 -10.50 24.11
C VAL A 91 -11.44 -11.69 25.04
N GLN A 92 -12.26 -11.83 26.09
CA GLN A 92 -12.18 -12.96 27.02
C GLN A 92 -12.43 -14.30 26.32
N GLN A 93 -13.40 -14.37 25.40
CA GLN A 93 -13.66 -15.57 24.59
C GLN A 93 -12.47 -15.92 23.69
N LEU A 94 -11.85 -14.95 23.02
CA LEU A 94 -10.68 -15.17 22.17
C LEU A 94 -9.47 -15.63 23.01
N ALA A 95 -9.26 -15.02 24.19
CA ALA A 95 -8.24 -15.44 25.14
C ALA A 95 -8.46 -16.87 25.66
N GLN A 96 -9.71 -17.25 25.94
CA GLN A 96 -10.04 -18.63 26.30
C GLN A 96 -9.74 -19.61 25.16
N ARG A 97 -10.09 -19.27 23.91
CA ARG A 97 -9.75 -20.09 22.73
C ARG A 97 -8.24 -20.23 22.55
N HIS A 98 -7.46 -19.18 22.84
CA HIS A 98 -5.99 -19.26 22.87
C HIS A 98 -5.49 -20.31 23.87
N ARG A 99 -5.96 -20.25 25.13
CA ARG A 99 -5.59 -21.18 26.21
C ARG A 99 -5.89 -22.63 25.81
N LEU A 100 -7.10 -22.90 25.30
CA LEU A 100 -7.50 -24.24 24.86
C LEU A 100 -6.62 -24.76 23.71
N ARG A 101 -6.28 -23.92 22.75
CA ARG A 101 -5.39 -24.28 21.64
C ARG A 101 -3.98 -24.61 22.10
N LYS A 102 -3.44 -23.87 23.08
CA LYS A 102 -2.12 -24.13 23.66
C LYS A 102 -2.11 -25.44 24.45
N ASN A 103 -3.12 -25.68 25.29
CA ASN A 103 -3.22 -26.91 26.08
C ASN A 103 -3.31 -28.16 25.19
N ASN A 104 -4.08 -28.10 24.10
CA ASN A 104 -4.16 -29.23 23.15
C ASN A 104 -2.83 -29.48 22.42
N LYS A 105 -2.02 -28.44 22.18
CA LYS A 105 -0.68 -28.59 21.61
C LYS A 105 0.31 -29.17 22.65
N GLN A 106 0.22 -28.72 23.89
CA GLN A 106 1.09 -29.14 24.99
C GLN A 106 0.79 -30.56 25.49
N MET A 107 -0.44 -31.05 25.32
CA MET A 107 -0.78 -32.46 25.51
C MET A 107 -0.11 -33.41 24.49
N MET A 108 0.43 -32.88 23.38
CA MET A 108 1.17 -33.66 22.36
C MET A 108 2.70 -33.54 22.50
N GLU A 109 3.19 -32.69 23.40
CA GLU A 109 4.62 -32.43 23.63
C GLU A 109 4.85 -32.36 25.15
N GLU A 110 5.21 -33.48 25.77
CA GLU A 110 5.40 -33.57 27.23
C GLU A 110 6.49 -32.61 27.76
N GLU A 111 6.13 -31.99 28.88
CA GLU A 111 6.93 -31.38 29.95
C GLU A 111 8.12 -30.48 29.58
N PHE A 112 7.88 -29.16 29.60
CA PHE A 112 8.79 -28.26 30.31
C PHE A 112 8.02 -27.09 30.94
N ILE A 113 8.16 -26.95 32.25
CA ILE A 113 7.57 -25.89 33.06
C ILE A 113 8.33 -24.59 32.77
N VAL A 114 7.62 -23.53 32.38
CA VAL A 114 8.16 -22.16 32.41
C VAL A 114 7.17 -21.25 33.11
N ALA A 115 7.73 -20.45 34.02
CA ALA A 115 7.09 -19.48 34.88
C ALA A 115 6.11 -18.59 34.11
N HIS A 116 4.88 -18.47 34.63
CA HIS A 116 3.84 -17.65 34.06
C HIS A 116 4.07 -16.18 34.46
N SER A 117 4.50 -15.34 33.52
CA SER A 117 4.05 -13.94 33.58
C SER A 117 2.54 -13.96 33.28
N GLU A 118 1.75 -13.22 34.05
CA GLU A 118 0.32 -13.04 33.75
C GLU A 118 0.18 -12.26 32.44
N VAL A 119 0.08 -12.98 31.32
CA VAL A 119 -0.24 -12.41 30.01
C VAL A 119 -1.68 -11.90 30.04
N SER A 120 -1.91 -10.66 29.61
CA SER A 120 -3.26 -10.07 29.64
C SER A 120 -4.22 -10.80 28.67
N ASP A 121 -5.52 -10.73 28.94
CA ASP A 121 -6.54 -11.29 28.02
C ASP A 121 -6.46 -10.64 26.62
N GLN A 122 -6.09 -9.36 26.56
CA GLN A 122 -5.86 -8.68 25.27
C GLN A 122 -4.69 -9.30 24.50
N ASP A 123 -3.56 -9.56 25.16
CA ASP A 123 -2.39 -10.17 24.51
C ASP A 123 -2.69 -11.61 24.04
N MET A 124 -3.43 -12.38 24.84
CA MET A 124 -3.88 -13.72 24.43
C MET A 124 -4.86 -13.67 23.26
N ALA A 125 -5.78 -12.71 23.25
CA ALA A 125 -6.69 -12.49 22.14
C ALA A 125 -5.93 -12.08 20.87
N ALA A 126 -4.97 -11.18 20.97
CA ALA A 126 -4.10 -10.76 19.87
C ALA A 126 -3.31 -11.96 19.29
N SER A 127 -2.71 -12.78 20.16
CA SER A 127 -2.01 -14.01 19.75
C SER A 127 -2.95 -14.97 19.01
N PHE A 128 -4.16 -15.18 19.52
CA PHE A 128 -5.15 -16.03 18.85
C PHE A 128 -5.56 -15.47 17.49
N LEU A 129 -5.87 -14.17 17.41
CA LEU A 129 -6.22 -13.48 16.17
C LEU A 129 -5.09 -13.62 15.15
N HIS A 130 -3.85 -13.34 15.54
CA HIS A 130 -2.69 -13.54 14.68
C HIS A 130 -2.60 -14.99 14.19
N ALA A 131 -2.78 -15.97 15.07
CA ALA A 131 -2.69 -17.39 14.72
C ALA A 131 -3.78 -17.87 13.74
N VAL A 132 -4.95 -17.21 13.69
CA VAL A 132 -6.03 -17.52 12.73
C VAL A 132 -6.02 -16.62 11.49
N MET A 133 -5.36 -15.47 11.56
CA MET A 133 -5.25 -14.50 10.45
C MET A 133 -3.92 -14.58 9.71
N LYS A 134 -2.92 -15.28 10.23
CA LYS A 134 -1.62 -15.49 9.55
C LYS A 134 -1.78 -16.17 8.19
N GLU A 135 -2.82 -16.97 8.01
CA GLU A 135 -3.17 -17.59 6.75
C GLU A 135 -4.64 -18.00 6.81
N PHE A 136 -5.43 -17.50 5.86
CA PHE A 136 -6.82 -17.91 5.69
C PHE A 136 -7.17 -18.01 4.20
N ASP A 137 -8.21 -18.77 3.91
CA ASP A 137 -8.73 -19.00 2.58
C ASP A 137 -9.40 -17.71 2.04
N CYS A 138 -8.91 -17.16 0.95
CA CYS A 138 -9.52 -16.00 0.32
C CYS A 138 -10.27 -16.43 -0.93
N ASP A 139 -11.51 -15.97 -1.07
CA ASP A 139 -12.32 -16.24 -2.27
C ASP A 139 -11.95 -15.22 -3.35
N VAL A 140 -11.23 -15.64 -4.39
CA VAL A 140 -10.80 -14.75 -5.48
C VAL A 140 -11.52 -15.08 -6.79
N GLY A 141 -11.63 -14.07 -7.68
CA GLY A 141 -12.17 -14.25 -9.02
C GLY A 141 -13.69 -14.12 -9.14
N VAL A 142 -14.35 -13.50 -8.16
CA VAL A 142 -15.76 -13.14 -8.28
C VAL A 142 -15.87 -11.94 -9.23
N ASP A 143 -16.34 -12.17 -10.45
CA ASP A 143 -16.80 -11.12 -11.37
C ASP A 143 -18.31 -11.30 -11.54
N ASP A 144 -19.08 -10.22 -11.42
CA ASP A 144 -20.55 -10.26 -11.49
C ASP A 144 -21.04 -10.75 -12.88
N SER A 145 -20.16 -10.79 -13.88
CA SER A 145 -20.48 -11.12 -15.27
C SER A 145 -20.28 -12.59 -15.67
N GLU A 146 -19.58 -13.42 -14.89
CA GLU A 146 -19.35 -14.83 -15.23
C GLU A 146 -19.45 -15.72 -13.99
N VAL A 147 -20.20 -16.82 -14.08
CA VAL A 147 -20.26 -17.87 -13.05
C VAL A 147 -18.92 -18.62 -13.04
N ILE A 148 -17.87 -17.97 -12.57
CA ILE A 148 -16.59 -18.59 -12.29
C ILE A 148 -16.67 -19.11 -10.86
N MET A 149 -16.46 -20.41 -10.67
CA MET A 149 -16.32 -20.99 -9.33
C MET A 149 -15.23 -20.22 -8.59
N PRO A 150 -15.49 -19.67 -7.38
CA PRO A 150 -14.50 -18.89 -6.65
C PRO A 150 -13.25 -19.75 -6.47
N GLN A 151 -12.11 -19.22 -6.93
CA GLN A 151 -10.83 -19.89 -6.68
C GLN A 151 -10.42 -19.55 -5.26
N THR A 152 -10.21 -20.58 -4.43
CA THR A 152 -9.69 -20.37 -3.08
C THR A 152 -8.19 -20.16 -3.12
N ARG A 153 -7.72 -19.00 -2.64
CA ARG A 153 -6.30 -18.69 -2.47
C ARG A 153 -5.94 -18.49 -1.00
N PHE A 154 -5.25 -19.46 -0.44
CA PHE A 154 -4.61 -19.32 0.86
C PHE A 154 -3.44 -18.34 0.78
N GLY A 155 -3.23 -17.57 1.85
CA GLY A 155 -2.06 -16.70 2.01
C GLY A 155 -2.01 -15.46 1.10
N SER A 156 -3.05 -15.20 0.30
CA SER A 156 -3.11 -13.98 -0.52
C SER A 156 -3.34 -12.71 0.30
N ILE A 157 -3.88 -12.86 1.52
CA ILE A 157 -3.93 -11.87 2.58
C ILE A 157 -3.44 -12.58 3.85
N THR A 158 -2.55 -11.94 4.59
CA THR A 158 -1.97 -12.48 5.82
C THR A 158 -1.80 -11.38 6.86
N ALA A 159 -2.11 -11.70 8.12
CA ALA A 159 -1.70 -10.88 9.25
C ALA A 159 -0.24 -11.18 9.60
N GLN A 160 0.62 -10.17 9.50
CA GLN A 160 2.01 -10.21 9.95
C GLN A 160 2.15 -10.02 11.45
N SER A 161 1.25 -9.24 12.06
CA SER A 161 1.17 -9.06 13.51
C SER A 161 -0.22 -8.58 13.91
N VAL A 162 -0.59 -8.85 15.16
CA VAL A 162 -1.78 -8.31 15.81
C VAL A 162 -1.36 -7.83 17.19
N VAL A 163 -1.73 -6.60 17.55
CA VAL A 163 -1.40 -6.02 18.85
C VAL A 163 -2.60 -5.24 19.40
N PRO A 164 -2.87 -5.28 20.72
CA PRO A 164 -3.78 -4.33 21.33
C PRO A 164 -3.23 -2.91 21.19
N VAL A 165 -4.12 -1.94 21.03
CA VAL A 165 -3.78 -0.51 20.92
C VAL A 165 -4.81 0.32 21.69
N PRO A 166 -4.49 1.57 22.05
CA PRO A 166 -5.47 2.45 22.67
C PRO A 166 -6.77 2.60 21.87
N SER A 167 -7.87 2.83 22.58
CA SER A 167 -9.19 3.02 21.98
C SER A 167 -9.28 4.23 21.03
N ASP A 168 -8.38 5.21 21.17
CA ASP A 168 -8.29 6.41 20.33
C ASP A 168 -7.30 6.26 19.16
N PHE A 169 -6.56 5.14 19.06
CA PHE A 169 -5.67 4.87 17.92
C PHE A 169 -6.47 4.69 16.63
N ASP A 170 -6.12 5.43 15.57
CA ASP A 170 -6.74 5.33 14.25
C ASP A 170 -5.68 5.00 13.19
N ALA A 171 -5.84 3.89 12.47
CA ALA A 171 -4.87 3.46 11.47
C ALA A 171 -4.60 4.51 10.38
N ARG A 172 -5.56 5.39 10.07
CA ARG A 172 -5.40 6.43 9.07
C ARG A 172 -4.81 7.70 9.67
N TYR A 173 -5.41 8.20 10.74
CA TYR A 173 -5.11 9.53 11.28
C TYR A 173 -3.95 9.54 12.26
N SER A 174 -3.60 8.39 12.87
CA SER A 174 -2.41 8.27 13.73
C SER A 174 -1.12 8.02 12.92
N ALA A 175 -1.21 7.81 11.61
CA ALA A 175 -0.05 7.58 10.75
C ALA A 175 0.75 8.88 10.56
N GLN A 176 2.06 8.83 10.81
CA GLN A 176 2.97 9.96 10.64
C GLN A 176 3.47 10.09 9.20
N TRP A 177 3.85 8.96 8.60
CA TRP A 177 4.27 8.87 7.21
C TRP A 177 4.11 7.44 6.70
N LYS A 178 4.20 7.26 5.38
CA LYS A 178 4.07 5.98 4.70
C LYS A 178 5.24 5.82 3.73
N ARG A 179 5.69 4.58 3.53
CA ARG A 179 6.65 4.22 2.50
C ARG A 179 6.02 3.33 1.46
N TYR A 180 6.10 3.76 0.21
CA TYR A 180 5.80 2.92 -0.94
C TYR A 180 7.09 2.57 -1.67
N VAL A 181 7.12 1.36 -2.20
CA VAL A 181 8.17 0.89 -3.09
C VAL A 181 7.57 0.52 -4.44
N TYR A 182 8.31 0.77 -5.50
CA TYR A 182 7.92 0.43 -6.86
C TYR A 182 9.05 -0.26 -7.60
N PHE A 183 8.76 -1.40 -8.23
CA PHE A 183 9.75 -2.16 -8.98
C PHE A 183 9.60 -1.97 -10.49
N ILE A 184 10.70 -1.63 -11.16
CA ILE A 184 10.80 -1.46 -12.60
C ILE A 184 11.81 -2.46 -13.14
N CYS A 185 11.43 -3.19 -14.18
CA CYS A 185 12.28 -4.15 -14.86
C CYS A 185 12.56 -3.62 -16.27
N ALA A 186 13.79 -3.16 -16.53
CA ALA A 186 14.18 -2.54 -17.80
C ALA A 186 15.14 -3.45 -18.57
N THR A 187 14.92 -3.64 -19.87
CA THR A 187 15.74 -4.55 -20.70
C THR A 187 16.52 -3.77 -21.76
N ASP A 188 17.82 -3.98 -21.90
CA ASP A 188 18.67 -3.25 -22.88
C ASP A 188 18.37 -3.57 -24.37
N GLY A 189 17.61 -4.63 -24.62
CA GLY A 189 17.19 -5.07 -25.94
C GLY A 189 16.71 -6.52 -25.85
N ASN A 190 15.97 -7.01 -26.85
CA ASN A 190 15.77 -8.45 -26.93
C ASN A 190 17.08 -9.05 -27.43
N THR A 191 17.61 -10.05 -26.74
CA THR A 191 18.66 -10.87 -27.31
C THR A 191 18.05 -11.66 -28.46
N ASP A 192 18.56 -11.42 -29.67
CA ASP A 192 18.22 -12.20 -30.85
C ASP A 192 19.09 -13.45 -30.84
N VAL A 193 18.57 -14.54 -30.27
CA VAL A 193 19.28 -15.84 -30.29
C VAL A 193 18.67 -16.65 -31.42
N GLY A 194 19.37 -16.69 -32.56
CA GLY A 194 18.93 -17.47 -33.73
C GLY A 194 17.60 -17.01 -34.35
N GLY A 195 17.32 -15.70 -34.37
CA GLY A 195 16.08 -15.13 -34.90
C GLY A 195 14.86 -15.30 -33.98
N THR A 196 15.06 -15.84 -32.77
CA THR A 196 14.02 -15.92 -31.74
C THR A 196 14.21 -14.79 -30.74
N ARG A 197 13.20 -13.93 -30.66
CA ARG A 197 13.13 -12.81 -29.71
C ARG A 197 12.94 -13.35 -28.29
N ILE A 198 14.04 -13.53 -27.54
CA ILE A 198 13.95 -13.94 -26.13
C ILE A 198 13.89 -12.68 -25.29
N THR A 199 12.77 -12.48 -24.61
CA THR A 199 12.72 -11.52 -23.50
C THR A 199 13.01 -12.34 -22.24
N PRO A 200 14.16 -12.18 -21.57
CA PRO A 200 14.33 -12.74 -20.25
C PRO A 200 13.35 -11.96 -19.38
N SER A 201 12.16 -12.52 -19.19
CA SER A 201 11.12 -11.97 -18.34
C SER A 201 10.58 -13.16 -17.59
N SER A 202 10.82 -13.24 -16.29
CA SER A 202 10.22 -14.29 -15.47
C SER A 202 8.69 -14.20 -15.61
N PRO A 203 8.02 -15.17 -16.27
CA PRO A 203 6.58 -15.12 -16.45
C PRO A 203 5.83 -15.28 -15.11
N PHE A 204 6.53 -15.77 -14.08
CA PHE A 204 5.99 -16.09 -12.76
C PHE A 204 5.99 -14.90 -11.80
N ALA A 205 7.00 -14.03 -11.84
CA ALA A 205 7.19 -12.98 -10.85
C ALA A 205 7.04 -11.56 -11.42
N TRP A 206 7.76 -11.23 -12.49
CA TRP A 206 7.85 -9.83 -12.92
C TRP A 206 6.56 -9.32 -13.52
N ASN A 207 5.85 -10.17 -14.27
CA ASN A 207 4.53 -9.81 -14.81
C ASN A 207 3.54 -9.39 -13.72
N ARG A 208 3.74 -9.87 -12.49
CA ARG A 208 2.88 -9.66 -11.35
C ARG A 208 3.32 -8.52 -10.43
N TYR A 209 4.63 -8.29 -10.29
CA TYR A 209 5.17 -7.40 -9.25
C TYR A 209 6.04 -6.25 -9.79
N THR A 210 6.25 -6.15 -11.11
CA THR A 210 7.10 -5.10 -11.70
C THR A 210 6.47 -4.47 -12.94
N TRP A 211 6.92 -3.26 -13.28
CA TRP A 211 6.66 -2.67 -14.59
C TRP A 211 7.79 -3.01 -15.56
N HIS A 212 7.47 -3.75 -16.62
CA HIS A 212 8.41 -4.08 -17.66
C HIS A 212 8.55 -2.92 -18.65
N VAL A 213 9.78 -2.44 -18.81
CA VAL A 213 10.17 -1.41 -19.76
C VAL A 213 11.11 -2.03 -20.79
N LYS A 214 10.69 -2.03 -22.05
CA LYS A 214 11.39 -2.72 -23.16
C LYS A 214 12.56 -1.90 -23.74
N GLN A 215 13.29 -1.19 -22.88
CA GLN A 215 14.50 -0.43 -23.20
C GLN A 215 15.30 -0.20 -21.92
N SER A 216 16.59 0.09 -22.05
CA SER A 216 17.39 0.58 -20.94
C SER A 216 16.88 1.94 -20.44
N LEU A 217 17.19 2.24 -19.18
CA LEU A 217 16.87 3.51 -18.54
C LEU A 217 18.17 4.19 -18.08
N ASP A 218 18.27 5.49 -18.30
CA ASP A 218 19.33 6.31 -17.73
C ASP A 218 19.10 6.47 -16.22
N TYR A 219 19.87 5.70 -15.46
CA TYR A 219 19.84 5.72 -14.01
C TYR A 219 20.24 7.07 -13.42
N ALA A 220 21.26 7.73 -13.98
CA ALA A 220 21.75 9.00 -13.47
C ALA A 220 20.68 10.10 -13.62
N ALA A 221 20.02 10.13 -14.78
CA ALA A 221 18.89 11.04 -15.01
C ALA A 221 17.73 10.72 -14.06
N MET A 222 17.39 9.45 -13.82
CA MET A 222 16.35 9.10 -12.84
C MET A 222 16.70 9.58 -11.42
N VAL A 223 17.97 9.44 -11.00
CA VAL A 223 18.46 9.93 -9.71
C VAL A 223 18.32 11.46 -9.62
N ASP A 224 18.67 12.19 -10.68
CA ASP A 224 18.50 13.65 -10.68
C ASP A 224 17.03 14.07 -10.63
N ALA A 225 16.14 13.35 -11.32
CA ALA A 225 14.69 13.58 -11.21
C ALA A 225 14.16 13.32 -9.79
N THR A 226 14.66 12.30 -9.08
CA THR A 226 14.25 12.07 -7.68
C THR A 226 14.65 13.21 -6.74
N LYS A 227 15.78 13.88 -7.01
CA LYS A 227 16.22 15.04 -6.22
C LYS A 227 15.27 16.23 -6.41
N LEU A 228 14.83 16.48 -7.66
CA LEU A 228 13.89 17.57 -7.96
C LEU A 228 12.50 17.34 -7.38
N LEU A 229 12.05 16.09 -7.33
CA LEU A 229 10.73 15.71 -6.80
C LEU A 229 10.72 15.48 -5.28
N SER A 230 11.89 15.50 -4.63
CA SER A 230 11.99 15.42 -3.16
C SER A 230 11.98 16.82 -2.56
N GLY A 231 11.38 16.98 -1.39
CA GLY A 231 11.33 18.25 -0.70
C GLY A 231 10.48 18.20 0.57
N ASN A 232 10.68 19.17 1.46
CA ASN A 232 9.87 19.29 2.68
C ASN A 232 8.49 19.90 2.41
N GLU A 233 8.33 20.59 1.29
CA GLU A 233 7.07 21.19 0.89
C GLU A 233 7.03 21.25 -0.63
N HIS A 234 6.43 20.22 -1.23
CA HIS A 234 6.31 20.12 -2.69
C HIS A 234 4.85 19.99 -3.08
N ASN A 235 4.39 20.83 -4.02
CA ASN A 235 3.02 20.80 -4.51
C ASN A 235 2.89 19.75 -5.62
N PHE A 236 2.14 18.69 -5.35
CA PHE A 236 1.91 17.61 -6.31
C PHE A 236 0.60 17.73 -7.09
N GLU A 237 -0.09 18.87 -7.00
CA GLU A 237 -1.34 19.12 -7.72
C GLU A 237 -1.19 18.90 -9.23
N TRP A 238 -0.12 19.39 -9.83
CA TRP A 238 0.11 19.31 -11.27
C TRP A 238 0.33 17.87 -11.75
N LEU A 239 0.82 17.01 -10.85
CA LEU A 239 1.16 15.62 -11.13
C LEU A 239 -0.02 14.67 -10.88
N CYS A 240 -0.85 14.98 -9.90
CA CYS A 240 -1.87 14.08 -9.37
C CYS A 240 -3.28 14.37 -9.90
N VAL A 241 -4.13 13.35 -9.82
CA VAL A 241 -5.55 13.53 -10.15
C VAL A 241 -6.30 13.87 -8.87
N ILE A 242 -6.78 15.11 -8.75
CA ILE A 242 -7.62 15.52 -7.62
C ILE A 242 -9.03 14.98 -7.84
N GLN A 243 -9.51 14.12 -6.91
CA GLN A 243 -10.89 13.67 -6.96
C GLN A 243 -11.83 14.69 -6.30
N ARG A 244 -13.08 14.76 -6.77
CA ARG A 244 -14.11 15.61 -6.16
C ARG A 244 -14.33 15.20 -4.69
N GLY A 245 -14.13 16.15 -3.77
CA GLY A 245 -14.36 15.96 -2.33
C GLY A 245 -13.15 15.44 -1.54
N GLU A 246 -11.97 15.32 -2.16
CA GLU A 246 -10.72 15.05 -1.44
C GLU A 246 -10.11 16.31 -0.80
N MET A 247 -9.16 16.08 0.11
CA MET A 247 -8.44 17.11 0.87
C MET A 247 -7.85 18.16 -0.07
N ARG A 248 -8.04 19.45 0.26
CA ARG A 248 -7.62 20.58 -0.59
C ARG A 248 -6.13 20.87 -0.54
N ASP A 249 -5.45 20.41 0.51
CA ASP A 249 -4.00 20.57 0.64
C ASP A 249 -3.28 19.51 -0.20
N THR A 250 -2.49 19.97 -1.17
CA THR A 250 -1.69 19.16 -2.11
C THR A 250 -0.20 19.22 -1.84
N ARG A 251 0.24 19.95 -0.80
CA ARG A 251 1.65 20.09 -0.42
C ARG A 251 2.10 18.94 0.46
N ARG A 252 3.24 18.33 0.14
CA ARG A 252 3.74 17.13 0.83
C ARG A 252 5.22 17.23 1.17
N THR A 253 5.59 16.65 2.30
CA THR A 253 6.97 16.27 2.59
C THR A 253 7.26 14.94 1.91
N VAL A 254 8.17 14.93 0.94
CA VAL A 254 8.51 13.74 0.14
C VAL A 254 10.01 13.51 0.11
N GLN A 255 10.40 12.27 0.38
CA GLN A 255 11.73 11.76 0.12
C GLN A 255 11.66 10.62 -0.88
N LEU A 256 12.28 10.82 -2.04
CA LEU A 256 12.37 9.84 -3.12
C LEU A 256 13.79 9.31 -3.26
N ARG A 257 13.89 8.01 -3.52
CA ARG A 257 15.14 7.35 -3.91
C ARG A 257 14.85 6.39 -5.04
N VAL A 258 15.78 6.29 -5.97
CA VAL A 258 15.83 5.20 -6.94
C VAL A 258 17.16 4.51 -6.79
N GLU A 259 17.13 3.20 -6.74
CA GLU A 259 18.32 2.36 -6.74
C GLU A 259 18.27 1.39 -7.90
N GLN A 260 19.43 1.14 -8.50
CA GLN A 260 19.65 0.01 -9.37
C GLN A 260 19.99 -1.20 -8.49
N VAL A 261 19.12 -2.22 -8.50
CA VAL A 261 19.30 -3.40 -7.66
C VAL A 261 20.48 -4.22 -8.21
N PRO A 262 21.52 -4.49 -7.40
CA PRO A 262 22.69 -5.24 -7.84
C PRO A 262 22.33 -6.67 -8.28
N MET A 263 23.05 -7.19 -9.27
CA MET A 263 22.89 -8.57 -9.76
C MET A 263 23.45 -9.62 -8.79
N MET A 264 24.37 -9.24 -7.89
CA MET A 264 24.89 -10.18 -6.90
C MET A 264 23.93 -10.27 -5.72
N ASN A 265 23.68 -11.51 -5.29
CA ASN A 265 22.85 -11.80 -4.13
C ASN A 265 23.52 -11.20 -2.88
N THR A 266 23.12 -10.00 -2.50
CA THR A 266 23.40 -9.47 -1.17
C THR A 266 22.21 -9.88 -0.30
N ASP A 267 22.46 -10.38 0.90
CA ASP A 267 21.42 -10.68 1.90
C ASP A 267 20.74 -9.40 2.43
N THR A 268 20.61 -8.36 1.59
CA THR A 268 19.84 -7.18 1.90
C THR A 268 18.37 -7.55 1.78
N GLU A 269 17.63 -7.52 2.90
CA GLU A 269 16.18 -7.81 2.96
C GLU A 269 15.32 -6.83 2.13
N GLN A 270 15.95 -5.87 1.44
CA GLN A 270 15.31 -4.75 0.78
C GLN A 270 14.62 -5.09 -0.54
N VAL A 271 14.93 -6.21 -1.19
CA VAL A 271 14.30 -6.65 -2.44
C VAL A 271 13.86 -8.12 -2.35
N PRO A 272 12.61 -8.46 -2.71
CA PRO A 272 12.14 -9.84 -2.68
C PRO A 272 13.03 -10.78 -3.52
N TYR A 273 13.42 -11.91 -2.96
CA TYR A 273 14.36 -12.85 -3.60
C TYR A 273 13.92 -13.28 -5.01
N PHE A 274 12.61 -13.44 -5.23
CA PHE A 274 12.04 -13.85 -6.52
C PHE A 274 12.09 -12.75 -7.60
N LEU A 275 12.44 -11.50 -7.25
CA LEU A 275 12.69 -10.43 -8.20
C LEU A 275 14.17 -10.31 -8.58
N ARG A 276 15.07 -10.86 -7.76
CA ARG A 276 16.51 -10.77 -7.96
C ARG A 276 16.91 -11.54 -9.23
N GLN A 277 17.91 -11.00 -9.91
CA GLN A 277 18.54 -11.66 -11.05
C GLN A 277 19.92 -12.11 -10.67
N ASN A 278 20.35 -13.26 -11.18
CA ASN A 278 21.72 -13.71 -11.05
C ASN A 278 22.52 -13.49 -12.35
N GLU A 279 21.85 -13.38 -13.51
CA GLU A 279 22.44 -13.19 -14.84
C GLU A 279 21.41 -12.55 -15.80
N GLY A 280 21.84 -11.77 -16.80
CA GLY A 280 20.98 -11.33 -17.90
C GLY A 280 21.16 -9.88 -18.38
N THR A 281 20.38 -9.49 -19.38
CA THR A 281 20.34 -8.17 -20.03
C THR A 281 19.29 -7.23 -19.43
N THR A 282 18.88 -7.53 -18.20
CA THR A 282 17.75 -6.86 -17.56
C THR A 282 18.21 -6.21 -16.27
N THR A 283 17.81 -4.97 -16.09
CA THR A 283 18.12 -4.19 -14.89
C THR A 283 16.86 -4.01 -14.07
N LEU A 284 16.93 -4.36 -12.79
CA LEU A 284 15.87 -4.09 -11.82
C LEU A 284 16.16 -2.76 -11.11
N TYR A 285 15.16 -1.89 -11.06
CA TYR A 285 15.19 -0.67 -10.26
C TYR A 285 14.14 -0.75 -9.16
N LYS A 286 14.50 -0.30 -7.96
CA LYS A 286 13.56 -0.06 -6.86
C LYS A 286 13.44 1.45 -6.67
N VAL A 287 12.22 1.97 -6.75
CA VAL A 287 11.90 3.35 -6.41
C VAL A 287 11.23 3.35 -5.05
N GLU A 288 11.83 4.03 -4.08
CA GLU A 288 11.27 4.21 -2.75
C GLU A 288 10.75 5.64 -2.60
N CYS A 289 9.58 5.78 -1.99
CA CYS A 289 9.00 7.07 -1.66
C CYS A 289 8.51 7.03 -0.22
N GLU A 290 9.08 7.88 0.63
CA GLU A 290 8.53 8.23 1.93
C GLU A 290 7.78 9.54 1.80
N CYS A 291 6.58 9.59 2.38
CA CYS A 291 5.74 10.77 2.34
C CYS A 291 4.84 10.80 3.58
N ASP A 292 4.59 12.00 4.09
CA ASP A 292 3.58 12.25 5.13
C ASP A 292 2.20 11.71 4.70
N PHE A 293 1.71 12.13 3.53
CA PHE A 293 0.42 11.70 2.97
C PHE A 293 0.44 11.60 1.44
N PHE A 294 0.04 10.46 0.89
CA PHE A 294 -0.04 10.30 -0.56
C PHE A 294 -1.36 10.84 -1.14
N LEU A 295 -1.28 11.66 -2.19
CA LEU A 295 -2.42 12.01 -3.04
C LEU A 295 -2.82 10.84 -3.95
N TYR A 296 -4.04 10.88 -4.50
CA TYR A 296 -4.52 9.85 -5.42
C TYR A 296 -3.61 9.70 -6.64
N LYS A 297 -3.15 8.46 -6.88
CA LYS A 297 -2.18 8.06 -7.94
C LYS A 297 -0.79 8.70 -7.87
N MET A 298 -0.48 9.50 -6.85
CA MET A 298 0.77 10.25 -6.72
C MET A 298 2.01 9.40 -6.98
N MET A 299 2.17 8.29 -6.26
CA MET A 299 3.34 7.43 -6.40
C MET A 299 3.48 6.86 -7.83
N ARG A 300 2.37 6.46 -8.45
CA ARG A 300 2.37 5.90 -9.83
C ARG A 300 2.68 6.99 -10.87
N ARG A 301 2.34 8.24 -10.59
CA ARG A 301 2.66 9.39 -11.45
C ARG A 301 4.13 9.78 -11.32
N ILE A 302 4.66 9.83 -10.09
CA ILE A 302 6.09 10.03 -9.83
C ILE A 302 6.92 9.00 -10.61
N VAL A 303 6.59 7.72 -10.47
CA VAL A 303 7.28 6.65 -11.20
C VAL A 303 7.14 6.79 -12.72
N GLY A 304 5.98 7.27 -13.20
CA GLY A 304 5.78 7.59 -14.61
C GLY A 304 6.74 8.65 -15.12
N VAL A 305 6.94 9.72 -14.35
CA VAL A 305 7.92 10.79 -14.63
C VAL A 305 9.35 10.23 -14.63
N LEU A 306 9.73 9.45 -13.62
CA LEU A 306 11.07 8.86 -13.55
C LEU A 306 11.36 7.98 -14.77
N VAL A 307 10.40 7.15 -15.18
CA VAL A 307 10.55 6.33 -16.40
C VAL A 307 10.62 7.22 -17.64
N ALA A 308 9.79 8.26 -17.77
CA ALA A 308 9.87 9.16 -18.92
C ALA A 308 11.23 9.86 -19.02
N VAL A 309 11.80 10.29 -17.89
CA VAL A 309 13.15 10.86 -17.84
C VAL A 309 14.22 9.82 -18.18
N GLY A 310 14.16 8.63 -17.57
CA GLY A 310 15.11 7.55 -17.83
C GLY A 310 15.06 7.04 -19.27
N LYS A 311 13.93 7.18 -19.96
CA LYS A 311 13.81 6.88 -21.40
C LYS A 311 14.31 8.00 -22.31
N HIS A 312 14.66 9.16 -21.76
CA HIS A 312 14.86 10.43 -22.48
C HIS A 312 13.63 10.89 -23.27
N ASP A 313 12.44 10.45 -22.84
CA ASP A 313 11.18 10.92 -23.37
C ASP A 313 10.89 12.35 -22.91
N ALA A 314 11.39 12.73 -21.72
CA ALA A 314 11.46 14.07 -21.18
C ALA A 314 12.86 14.34 -20.61
N SER A 315 13.35 15.58 -20.67
CA SER A 315 14.65 15.94 -20.10
C SER A 315 14.51 16.44 -18.65
N ILE A 316 15.61 16.44 -17.89
CA ILE A 316 15.65 17.01 -16.54
C ILE A 316 15.32 18.50 -16.54
N GLU A 317 15.79 19.23 -17.55
CA GLU A 317 15.50 20.65 -17.72
C GLU A 317 14.01 20.89 -17.96
N SER A 318 13.36 20.03 -18.76
CA SER A 318 11.91 20.13 -18.99
C SER A 318 11.09 19.85 -17.74
N LEU A 319 11.54 18.89 -16.91
CA LEU A 319 10.91 18.61 -15.62
C LEU A 319 11.08 19.81 -14.67
N LYS A 320 12.30 20.35 -14.58
CA LYS A 320 12.59 21.52 -13.75
C LYS A 320 11.76 22.74 -14.17
N GLN A 321 11.70 23.01 -15.47
CA GLN A 321 10.88 24.11 -16.00
C GLN A 321 9.40 23.93 -15.63
N CYS A 322 8.87 22.71 -15.75
CA CYS A 322 7.50 22.41 -15.35
C CYS A 322 7.29 22.73 -13.85
N LEU A 323 8.19 22.27 -12.97
CA LEU A 323 8.12 22.57 -11.54
C LEU A 323 8.14 24.08 -11.26
N ASP A 324 9.10 24.80 -11.85
CA ASP A 324 9.24 26.25 -11.68
C ASP A 324 8.03 27.05 -12.21
N GLU A 325 7.36 26.56 -13.27
CA GLU A 325 6.12 27.16 -13.79
C GLU A 325 4.93 26.94 -12.86
N PHE A 326 4.81 25.75 -12.26
CA PHE A 326 3.74 25.46 -11.31
C PHE A 326 3.90 26.17 -9.98
N ASP A 327 5.12 26.28 -9.47
CA ASP A 327 5.40 27.06 -8.26
C ASP A 327 5.02 28.55 -8.45
N ARG A 328 5.35 29.11 -9.63
CA ARG A 328 4.94 30.50 -9.97
C ARG A 328 3.44 30.64 -10.12
N TRP A 329 2.79 29.69 -10.79
CA TRP A 329 1.33 29.71 -10.96
C TRP A 329 0.60 29.62 -9.63
N GLU A 330 1.05 28.80 -8.68
CA GLU A 330 0.42 28.69 -7.36
C GLU A 330 0.52 30.01 -6.56
N VAL A 331 1.66 30.71 -6.63
CA VAL A 331 1.81 32.05 -6.02
C VAL A 331 0.82 33.04 -6.66
N MET A 332 0.64 32.96 -7.98
CA MET A 332 -0.35 33.77 -8.69
C MET A 332 -1.78 33.38 -8.34
N GLU A 333 -2.10 32.10 -8.13
CA GLU A 333 -3.44 31.64 -7.77
C GLU A 333 -3.86 32.16 -6.39
N ASN A 334 -2.94 32.12 -5.43
CA ASN A 334 -3.18 32.54 -4.05
C ASN A 334 -3.14 34.06 -3.82
N SER A 335 -2.78 34.86 -4.82
CA SER A 335 -2.85 36.33 -4.73
C SER A 335 -4.28 36.84 -4.94
N ASP A 336 -4.62 37.94 -4.25
CA ASP A 336 -5.89 38.66 -4.36
C ASP A 336 -6.15 38.99 -5.84
N PRO A 337 -7.34 38.69 -6.42
CA PRO A 337 -7.59 38.92 -7.83
C PRO A 337 -7.65 40.42 -8.14
N GLY A 338 -6.49 41.02 -8.40
CA GLY A 338 -6.38 42.28 -9.11
C GLY A 338 -6.72 42.05 -10.58
N ASP A 339 -7.78 42.71 -11.05
CA ASP A 339 -8.27 42.80 -12.43
C ASP A 339 -8.21 41.52 -13.29
N GLY A 340 -9.33 40.79 -13.29
CA GLY A 340 -10.00 40.32 -14.52
C GLY A 340 -9.39 39.19 -15.35
N ASP A 341 -8.10 38.88 -15.23
CA ASP A 341 -7.47 37.82 -16.03
C ASP A 341 -7.73 36.44 -15.41
N GLU A 342 -8.34 35.56 -16.21
CA GLU A 342 -8.57 34.17 -15.84
C GLU A 342 -7.21 33.46 -15.66
N LYS A 343 -6.92 32.99 -14.45
CA LYS A 343 -5.63 32.35 -14.11
C LYS A 343 -5.56 30.96 -14.78
N VAL A 344 -4.89 30.87 -15.93
CA VAL A 344 -4.76 29.62 -16.69
C VAL A 344 -3.67 28.73 -16.09
N LYS A 345 -4.02 27.47 -15.80
CA LYS A 345 -3.07 26.45 -15.30
C LYS A 345 -2.02 26.11 -16.37
N PRO A 346 -0.72 26.04 -16.02
CA PRO A 346 0.34 25.70 -16.96
C PRO A 346 0.11 24.34 -17.63
N PRO A 347 0.45 24.17 -18.92
CA PRO A 347 0.35 22.88 -19.59
C PRO A 347 1.44 21.92 -19.10
N VAL A 348 1.07 20.68 -18.76
CA VAL A 348 2.05 19.62 -18.46
C VAL A 348 2.32 18.80 -19.72
N PRO A 349 3.59 18.54 -20.09
CA PRO A 349 3.91 17.65 -21.19
C PRO A 349 3.26 16.26 -21.02
N ASN A 350 2.54 15.79 -22.06
CA ASN A 350 1.82 14.50 -22.02
C ASN A 350 2.69 13.31 -21.60
N LYS A 351 3.99 13.34 -21.94
CA LYS A 351 4.94 12.29 -21.58
C LYS A 351 5.19 12.20 -20.05
N LEU A 352 5.04 13.31 -19.33
CA LEU A 352 5.11 13.36 -17.86
C LEU A 352 3.79 12.93 -17.19
N LEU A 353 2.70 12.90 -17.95
CA LEU A 353 1.37 12.48 -17.50
C LEU A 353 1.10 10.98 -17.75
N HIS A 354 2.12 10.14 -17.78
CA HIS A 354 1.91 8.69 -17.79
C HIS A 354 1.65 8.17 -16.36
N THR A 355 0.67 7.29 -16.15
CA THR A 355 0.48 6.61 -14.86
C THR A 355 1.13 5.24 -14.92
N ALA A 356 2.14 4.98 -14.09
CA ALA A 356 2.76 3.66 -14.01
C ALA A 356 1.71 2.57 -13.66
N PRO A 357 1.85 1.32 -14.14
CA PRO A 357 0.95 0.21 -13.78
C PRO A 357 0.84 -0.02 -12.27
N ALA A 358 -0.32 -0.45 -11.76
CA ALA A 358 -0.52 -0.69 -10.34
C ALA A 358 0.35 -1.85 -9.79
N LYS A 359 0.56 -2.89 -10.61
CA LYS A 359 1.27 -4.12 -10.26
C LYS A 359 2.71 -3.95 -9.78
N GLY A 360 3.37 -2.84 -10.14
CA GLY A 360 4.73 -2.57 -9.66
C GLY A 360 4.77 -1.99 -8.26
N LEU A 361 3.63 -1.52 -7.73
CA LEU A 361 3.54 -0.73 -6.51
C LEU A 361 3.22 -1.61 -5.29
N CYS A 362 3.97 -1.40 -4.21
CA CYS A 362 3.74 -2.01 -2.91
C CYS A 362 3.79 -0.96 -1.80
N LEU A 363 2.79 -0.96 -0.91
CA LEU A 363 2.90 -0.26 0.37
C LEU A 363 3.79 -1.09 1.30
N GLU A 364 4.99 -0.59 1.59
CA GLU A 364 5.98 -1.33 2.38
C GLU A 364 5.84 -1.08 3.87
N HIS A 365 5.57 0.17 4.27
CA HIS A 365 5.58 0.55 5.68
C HIS A 365 4.66 1.74 5.99
N ILE A 366 4.18 1.80 7.22
CA ILE A 366 3.48 2.94 7.80
C ILE A 366 4.06 3.18 9.19
N GLU A 367 4.50 4.41 9.43
CA GLU A 367 5.01 4.79 10.74
C GLU A 367 3.90 5.38 11.62
N TYR A 368 3.89 4.96 12.87
CA TYR A 368 3.01 5.46 13.91
C TYR A 368 3.86 5.91 15.10
N ASP A 369 3.37 6.91 15.83
CA ASP A 369 4.01 7.34 17.06
C ASP A 369 4.02 6.21 18.10
N ARG A 370 5.21 5.77 18.51
CA ARG A 370 5.38 4.72 19.53
C ARG A 370 4.77 5.09 20.87
N THR A 371 4.71 6.39 21.20
CA THR A 371 4.09 6.86 22.44
C THR A 371 2.58 6.69 22.44
N ILE A 372 1.95 6.67 21.26
CA ILE A 372 0.52 6.33 21.15
C ILE A 372 0.36 4.83 21.40
N LEU A 373 1.21 3.98 20.84
CA LEU A 373 1.08 2.52 20.98
C LEU A 373 1.37 1.98 22.40
N GLN A 374 1.97 2.78 23.28
CA GLN A 374 2.37 2.39 24.63
C GLN A 374 1.47 2.92 25.76
N ARG A 375 0.43 3.69 25.43
CA ARG A 375 -0.62 4.11 26.38
C ARG A 375 -1.61 2.98 26.63
#